data_AF-A0A259PPD9-F1
#
_entry.id   AF-A0A259PPD9-F1
#
_cell.length_a   1.000
_cell.length_b   1.000
_cell.length_c   1.000
_cell.angle_alpha   90.00
_cell.angle_beta   90.00
_cell.angle_gamma   90.00
#
_symmetry.space_group_name_H-M   'P 1'
#
loop_
_entity.id
_entity.type
_entity.pdbx_description
1 polymer ?
#
loop_
_entity_poly.entity_id
_entity_poly.type
_entity_poly.pdbx_seq_one_letter_code
_entity_poly.pdbx_strand_id
1 'polypeptide(L)' 'MAEDFRTELSDAVSALPAANWESLVAATPGVTPFQRHVWLSALEQSGCVGAETGWQTVVVSLR' A
#
# COMPACT_ATOMS: atom_id res chain seq x y z
N MET A 1 13.88 -19.40 18.08
CA MET A 1 14.52 -18.06 17.98
C MET A 1 13.38 -17.10 17.76
N ALA A 2 13.27 -16.00 18.51
CA ALA A 2 12.25 -15.00 18.21
C ALA A 2 12.71 -14.23 16.96
N GLU A 3 11.90 -14.24 15.90
CA GLU A 3 12.15 -13.38 14.75
C GLU A 3 12.01 -11.91 15.15
N ASP A 4 13.00 -11.10 14.79
CA ASP A 4 13.00 -9.66 14.95
C ASP A 4 12.46 -9.04 13.66
N PHE A 5 11.32 -8.36 13.75
CA PHE A 5 10.67 -7.71 12.60
C PHE A 5 10.70 -6.21 12.80
N ARG A 6 11.08 -5.47 11.75
CA ARG A 6 10.99 -4.02 11.76
C ARG A 6 9.80 -3.54 10.95
N THR A 7 8.99 -2.67 11.55
CA THR A 7 7.92 -1.96 10.84
C THR A 7 8.43 -0.63 10.30
N GLU A 8 8.06 -0.31 9.07
CA GLU A 8 8.29 1.00 8.44
C GLU A 8 6.93 1.59 8.04
N LEU A 9 6.76 2.89 8.29
CA LEU A 9 5.58 3.66 7.89
C LEU A 9 5.94 4.55 6.70
N SER A 10 5.01 4.68 5.76
CA SER A 10 5.13 5.58 4.61
C SER A 10 3.81 6.28 4.34
N ASP A 11 3.87 7.53 3.90
CA ASP A 11 2.69 8.38 3.74
C ASP A 11 2.03 8.28 2.35
N ALA A 12 2.53 7.38 1.49
CA ALA A 12 2.03 7.19 0.14
C ALA A 12 2.24 5.75 -0.35
N VAL A 13 1.32 5.24 -1.17
CA VAL A 13 1.43 3.90 -1.78
C VAL A 13 2.62 3.82 -2.75
N SER A 14 2.94 4.94 -3.40
CA SER A 14 4.08 5.05 -4.32
C SER A 14 5.45 4.90 -3.64
N ALA A 15 5.53 4.98 -2.31
CA ALA A 15 6.78 4.77 -1.56
C ALA A 15 7.25 3.31 -1.59
N LEU A 16 6.35 2.36 -1.87
CA LEU A 16 6.69 0.94 -2.01
C LEU A 16 6.83 0.53 -3.47
N PRO A 17 7.77 -0.39 -3.79
CA PRO A 17 7.89 -0.93 -5.15
C PRO A 17 6.62 -1.67 -5.57
N ALA A 18 6.02 -1.25 -6.68
CA ALA A 18 4.80 -1.85 -7.21
C ALA A 18 4.93 -3.37 -7.41
N ALA A 19 6.07 -3.85 -7.93
CA ALA A 19 6.30 -5.28 -8.17
C ALA A 19 6.23 -6.13 -6.89
N ASN A 20 6.74 -5.62 -5.76
CA ASN A 20 6.69 -6.32 -4.48
C ASN A 20 5.25 -6.39 -3.97
N TRP A 21 4.52 -5.28 -4.07
CA TRP A 21 3.10 -5.22 -3.70
C TRP A 21 2.25 -6.18 -4.55
N GLU A 22 2.42 -6.14 -5.86
CA GLU A 22 1.68 -6.99 -6.80
C GLU A 22 1.95 -8.47 -6.57
N SER A 23 3.16 -8.83 -6.12
CA SER A 23 3.51 -10.19 -5.71
C SER A 23 2.72 -10.63 -4.46
N LEU A 24 2.52 -9.73 -3.48
CA LEU A 24 1.68 -10.00 -2.31
C LEU A 24 0.21 -10.16 -2.68
N VAL A 25 -0.29 -9.31 -3.59
CA VAL A 25 -1.66 -9.41 -4.10
C VAL A 25 -1.85 -10.75 -4.81
N ALA A 26 -0.92 -11.16 -5.68
CA ALA A 26 -0.98 -12.45 -6.37
C ALA A 26 -0.96 -13.65 -5.41
N ALA A 27 -0.24 -13.54 -4.29
CA ALA A 27 -0.16 -14.58 -3.27
C ALA A 27 -1.38 -14.61 -2.31
N THR A 28 -2.23 -13.58 -2.32
CA THR A 28 -3.36 -13.46 -1.38
C THR A 28 -4.64 -14.04 -1.99
N PRO A 29 -5.29 -15.03 -1.35
CA PRO A 29 -6.57 -15.55 -1.83
C PRO A 29 -7.69 -14.50 -1.78
N GLY A 30 -8.54 -14.47 -2.80
CA GLY A 30 -9.74 -13.63 -2.82
C GLY A 30 -9.49 -12.14 -3.08
N VAL A 31 -8.34 -11.78 -3.63
CA VAL A 31 -8.02 -10.38 -3.95
C VAL A 31 -8.96 -9.77 -4.99
N THR A 32 -9.20 -8.48 -4.82
CA THR A 32 -9.98 -7.63 -5.71
C THR A 32 -9.06 -6.59 -6.37
N PRO A 33 -9.48 -5.97 -7.49
CA PRO A 33 -8.72 -4.88 -8.10
C PRO A 33 -8.43 -3.71 -7.14
N PHE A 34 -9.26 -3.48 -6.12
CA PHE A 34 -9.13 -2.41 -5.11
C PHE A 34 -7.90 -2.55 -4.20
N GLN A 35 -7.21 -3.69 -4.25
CA GLN A 35 -5.99 -3.94 -3.47
C GLN A 35 -4.71 -3.81 -4.31
N ARG A 36 -4.83 -3.53 -5.62
CA ARG A 36 -3.69 -3.39 -6.54
C ARG A 36 -2.94 -2.10 -6.27
N HIS A 37 -1.62 -2.14 -6.40
CA HIS A 37 -0.76 -0.95 -6.18
C HIS A 37 -1.17 0.19 -7.10
N VAL A 38 -1.34 -0.11 -8.39
CA VAL A 38 -1.69 0.88 -9.42
C VAL A 38 -3.03 1.56 -9.15
N TRP A 39 -4.00 0.83 -8.58
CA TRP A 39 -5.29 1.42 -8.27
C TRP A 39 -5.16 2.34 -7.06
N LEU A 40 -4.65 1.85 -5.94
CA LEU A 40 -4.48 2.68 -4.75
C LEU A 40 -3.63 3.94 -5.03
N SER A 41 -2.57 3.81 -5.83
CA SER A 41 -1.77 4.98 -6.23
C SER A 41 -2.53 5.94 -7.16
N ALA A 42 -3.41 5.44 -8.03
CA ALA A 42 -4.26 6.29 -8.85
C ALA A 42 -5.31 7.05 -8.02
N LEU A 43 -5.87 6.46 -6.94
CA LEU A 43 -6.76 7.17 -6.00
C LEU A 43 -6.08 8.42 -5.42
N GLU A 44 -4.83 8.25 -4.99
CA GLU A 44 -4.03 9.32 -4.39
C GLU A 44 -3.73 10.40 -5.44
N GLN A 45 -3.22 9.99 -6.61
CA GLN A 45 -2.84 10.91 -7.68
C GLN A 45 -4.02 11.67 -8.28
N SER A 46 -5.22 11.10 -8.27
CA SER A 46 -6.43 11.76 -8.75
C SER A 46 -7.09 12.67 -7.72
N GLY A 47 -6.57 12.72 -6.48
CA GLY A 47 -7.16 13.50 -5.38
C GLY A 47 -8.50 12.93 -4.88
N CYS A 48 -8.84 11.68 -5.23
CA CYS A 48 -10.03 11.02 -4.68
C CYS A 48 -9.88 10.71 -3.19
N VAL A 49 -8.63 10.51 -2.75
CA VAL A 49 -8.24 10.39 -1.35
C VAL A 49 -7.09 11.36 -1.07
N GLY A 50 -6.95 11.80 0.18
CA GLY A 50 -5.88 12.67 0.62
C GLY A 50 -6.38 13.72 1.61
N ALA A 51 -5.47 14.57 2.09
CA ALA A 51 -5.76 15.51 3.16
C ALA A 51 -6.94 16.45 2.82
N GLU A 52 -7.08 16.83 1.54
CA GLU A 52 -8.18 17.67 1.06
C GLU A 52 -9.56 17.00 1.16
N THR A 53 -9.61 15.66 1.16
CA THR A 53 -10.84 14.89 1.37
C THR A 53 -11.02 14.42 2.82
N GLY A 54 -10.15 14.89 3.73
CA GLY A 54 -10.16 14.50 5.15
C GLY A 54 -9.54 13.12 5.43
N TRP A 55 -8.86 12.52 4.45
CA TRP A 55 -8.18 11.23 4.58
C TRP A 55 -6.67 11.41 4.68
N GLN A 56 -5.99 10.51 5.40
CA GLN A 56 -4.53 10.44 5.42
C GLN A 56 -4.10 9.02 5.04
N THR A 57 -3.32 8.89 3.96
CA THR A 57 -2.70 7.61 3.62
C THR A 57 -1.65 7.27 4.66
N VAL A 58 -1.66 6.01 5.11
CA VAL A 58 -0.53 5.38 5.78
C VAL A 58 -0.35 3.98 5.21
N VAL A 59 0.87 3.65 4.84
CA VAL A 59 1.29 2.32 4.39
C VAL A 59 2.24 1.74 5.42
N VAL A 60 1.99 0.50 5.83
CA VAL A 60 2.83 -0.22 6.80
C VAL A 60 3.51 -1.37 6.08
N SER A 61 4.84 -1.44 6.16
CA SER A 61 5.62 -2.56 5.63
C SER A 61 6.43 -3.24 6.73
N LEU A 62 6.65 -4.55 6.57
CA LEU A 62 7.56 -5.35 7.39
C LEU A 62 8.88 -5.54 6.64
N ARG A 63 10.00 -5.43 7.37
CA ARG A 63 11.37 -5.63 6.91
C ARG A 63 12.03 -6.77 7.66
#